data_AF-A0A438EX43-F1
#
_entry.id   AF-A0A438EX43-F1
#
_cell.length_a   1.000
_cell.length_b   1.000
_cell.length_c   1.000
_cell.angle_alpha   90.00
_cell.angle_beta   90.00
_cell.angle_gamma   90.00
#
_symmetry.space_group_name_H-M   'P 1'
#
loop_
_entity.id
_entity.type
_entity.pdbx_description
1 polymer ?
#
loop_
_entity_poly.entity_id
_entity_poly.type
_entity_poly.pdbx_seq_one_letter_code
_entity_poly.pdbx_strand_id
1 'polypeptide(L)'
;MAVLSSSLSAFFIKKLVHPSKPTSIFSHYSTHPHLSAMNFPPRSKPGSAASATTSEVPDLPSNEMGKIVEQTFQRYSSSDEAKRNGSGVAIVWFRNDLRVLDNEALVKAWASSQAVLPVYCVDPRLFGTTHYFGFPKTGALRAQFLIECLADLKRNLMNRGLNLLIQHGKPEEILPSLAKTFEAHTVYAHKETCSEELNVERLVRNGLRQVVLPPSPGQSTSLSSSNHPKLQLIWGSTMYHIEDLPFSTSSLPDVYTQFRKSVESKCTIRICIRTPTLLGPPPNIEDWGSVPSIDQLGLHEEKAGLYMHPCSGMRFIGGEAAALSRDLLKVYKATRNGMLGADYSTKFSPWLASGSLSPRFIYQEVKRYEKERQANDSTYWVLFELIWRDYFRFLSVKYRNSLFI
;
A
#
# COMPACT_ATOMS: atom_id res chain seq x y z
N MET A 1 13.18 -52.21 -23.89
CA MET A 1 12.36 -52.52 -22.70
C MET A 1 12.39 -51.30 -21.79
N ALA A 2 11.21 -50.85 -21.39
CA ALA A 2 10.96 -49.67 -20.59
C ALA A 2 11.19 -49.95 -19.10
N VAL A 3 11.62 -48.93 -18.34
CA VAL A 3 11.13 -48.70 -16.96
C VAL A 3 10.89 -47.20 -16.78
N LEU A 4 9.72 -46.91 -16.22
CA LEU A 4 9.04 -45.63 -16.05
C LEU A 4 9.19 -45.06 -14.62
N SER A 5 9.03 -43.73 -14.55
CA SER A 5 8.49 -42.92 -13.44
C SER A 5 9.43 -42.62 -12.24
N SER A 6 9.33 -41.47 -11.56
CA SER A 6 8.19 -40.55 -11.43
C SER A 6 8.62 -39.10 -11.18
N SER A 7 7.99 -38.19 -11.91
CA SER A 7 7.94 -36.74 -11.69
C SER A 7 6.60 -36.43 -11.04
N LEU A 8 6.60 -35.85 -9.83
CA LEU A 8 5.38 -35.60 -9.05
C LEU A 8 5.34 -34.21 -8.37
N SER A 9 6.26 -33.30 -8.69
CA SER A 9 6.30 -31.95 -8.08
C SER A 9 5.68 -30.83 -8.92
N ALA A 10 5.29 -31.08 -10.18
CA ALA A 10 4.88 -30.00 -11.11
C ALA A 10 3.36 -29.80 -11.29
N PHE A 11 2.50 -30.51 -10.55
CA PHE A 11 1.05 -30.57 -10.88
C PHE A 11 0.11 -29.74 -9.99
N PHE A 12 0.59 -29.07 -8.93
CA PHE A 12 -0.32 -28.44 -7.95
C PHE A 12 -0.66 -26.95 -8.18
N ILE A 13 -0.04 -26.26 -9.14
CA ILE A 13 -0.30 -24.83 -9.38
C ILE A 13 -1.37 -24.60 -10.48
N LYS A 14 -1.71 -25.60 -11.30
CA LYS A 14 -2.59 -25.42 -12.48
C LYS A 14 -4.09 -25.65 -12.26
N LYS A 15 -4.57 -25.90 -11.04
CA LYS A 15 -5.97 -26.35 -10.80
C LYS A 15 -6.82 -25.37 -10.00
N LEU A 16 -6.74 -24.08 -10.31
CA LEU A 16 -7.74 -23.10 -9.89
C LEU A 16 -7.97 -22.15 -11.06
N VAL A 17 -9.03 -22.39 -11.85
CA VAL A 17 -9.82 -21.45 -12.67
C VAL A 17 -10.50 -22.21 -13.83
N HIS A 18 -11.81 -22.47 -13.68
CA HIS A 18 -12.77 -22.48 -14.79
C HIS A 18 -14.14 -22.11 -14.22
N PRO A 19 -14.77 -20.99 -14.64
CA PRO A 19 -16.17 -20.75 -14.36
C PRO A 19 -17.05 -21.51 -15.37
N SER A 20 -17.92 -22.36 -14.86
CA SER A 20 -19.02 -22.99 -15.59
C SER A 20 -20.02 -21.94 -16.08
N LYS A 21 -20.36 -22.00 -17.37
CA LYS A 21 -21.41 -21.19 -18.03
C LYS A 21 -22.77 -21.36 -17.32
N PRO A 22 -23.58 -20.30 -17.15
CA PRO A 22 -24.98 -20.46 -16.82
C PRO A 22 -25.82 -20.58 -18.10
N THR A 23 -26.61 -21.65 -18.17
CA THR A 23 -27.70 -21.90 -19.10
C THR A 23 -28.88 -20.99 -18.76
N SER A 24 -29.40 -20.26 -19.75
CA SER A 24 -30.69 -19.56 -19.65
C SER A 24 -31.85 -20.54 -19.80
N ILE A 25 -32.99 -20.33 -19.12
CA ILE A 25 -34.34 -20.58 -19.65
C ILE A 25 -35.43 -20.06 -18.67
N PHE A 26 -36.52 -19.54 -19.27
CA PHE A 26 -37.83 -19.06 -18.76
C PHE A 26 -37.91 -17.64 -18.17
N SER A 27 -39.01 -16.88 -18.30
CA SER A 27 -39.84 -16.38 -19.43
C SER A 27 -41.06 -15.68 -18.81
N HIS A 28 -41.45 -14.50 -19.35
CA HIS A 28 -42.76 -13.82 -19.25
C HIS A 28 -43.24 -13.39 -17.82
N TYR A 29 -43.83 -12.22 -17.56
CA TYR A 29 -44.67 -11.25 -18.26
C TYR A 29 -44.47 -9.85 -17.63
N SER A 30 -44.64 -8.75 -18.38
CA SER A 30 -45.70 -7.74 -18.13
C SER A 30 -45.45 -6.40 -18.86
N THR A 31 -46.43 -6.09 -19.70
CA THR A 31 -46.90 -4.86 -20.38
C THR A 31 -46.32 -3.46 -20.06
N HIS A 32 -45.83 -2.78 -21.12
CA HIS A 32 -46.03 -1.39 -21.62
C HIS A 32 -46.62 -0.27 -20.70
N PRO A 33 -46.26 1.04 -20.91
CA PRO A 33 -46.35 1.73 -22.21
C PRO A 33 -45.25 2.70 -22.64
N HIS A 34 -45.29 2.96 -23.95
CA HIS A 34 -44.53 3.93 -24.75
C HIS A 34 -44.59 5.35 -24.19
N LEU A 35 -43.42 6.01 -24.11
CA LEU A 35 -43.29 7.46 -24.01
C LEU A 35 -42.46 7.96 -25.21
N SER A 36 -43.08 8.85 -25.96
CA SER A 36 -42.65 9.39 -27.24
C SER A 36 -41.34 10.18 -27.16
N ALA A 37 -40.52 10.03 -28.20
CA ALA A 37 -39.28 10.78 -28.40
C ALA A 37 -39.54 12.28 -28.52
N MET A 38 -38.88 13.08 -27.68
CA MET A 38 -38.75 14.53 -27.89
C MET A 38 -37.50 14.82 -28.73
N ASN A 39 -37.72 15.37 -29.92
CA ASN A 39 -36.67 15.90 -30.80
C ASN A 39 -36.06 17.17 -30.19
N PHE A 40 -34.75 17.15 -29.93
CA PHE A 40 -33.96 18.36 -29.67
C PHE A 40 -33.32 18.87 -30.97
N PRO A 41 -33.20 20.20 -31.19
CA PRO A 41 -32.62 20.76 -32.41
C PRO A 41 -31.10 20.53 -32.47
N PRO A 42 -30.48 20.55 -33.67
CA PRO A 42 -29.06 20.27 -33.82
C PRO A 42 -28.21 21.38 -33.19
N ARG A 43 -27.31 20.98 -32.29
CA ARG A 43 -26.32 21.85 -31.65
C ARG A 43 -25.34 22.41 -32.71
N SER A 44 -25.14 23.72 -32.68
CA SER A 44 -24.17 24.44 -33.51
C SER A 44 -22.74 23.90 -33.34
N LYS A 45 -21.94 23.98 -34.41
CA LYS A 45 -20.55 23.52 -34.51
C LYS A 45 -19.71 23.98 -33.29
N PRO A 46 -18.86 23.12 -32.71
CA PRO A 46 -17.97 23.54 -31.64
C PRO A 46 -16.87 24.43 -32.22
N GLY A 47 -16.80 25.67 -31.73
CA GLY A 47 -15.63 26.51 -31.89
C GLY A 47 -14.41 25.86 -31.22
N SER A 48 -13.25 26.03 -31.85
CA SER A 48 -11.89 25.76 -31.36
C SER A 48 -11.80 25.45 -29.86
N ALA A 49 -11.68 24.16 -29.51
CA ALA A 49 -11.40 23.72 -28.15
C ALA A 49 -10.00 24.22 -27.74
N ALA A 50 -9.93 25.08 -26.74
CA ALA A 50 -8.69 25.32 -26.01
C ALA A 50 -8.23 23.97 -25.42
N SER A 51 -7.00 23.56 -25.74
CA SER A 51 -6.39 22.34 -25.21
C SER A 51 -6.38 22.40 -23.68
N ALA A 52 -7.18 21.56 -23.03
CA ALA A 52 -7.15 21.40 -21.59
C ALA A 52 -5.83 20.72 -21.20
N THR A 53 -4.92 21.47 -20.59
CA THR A 53 -3.62 20.96 -20.14
C THR A 53 -3.77 20.20 -18.83
N THR A 54 -3.57 18.88 -18.87
CA THR A 54 -3.43 18.04 -17.67
C THR A 54 -2.01 18.20 -17.13
N SER A 55 -1.86 18.51 -15.84
CA SER A 55 -0.54 18.58 -15.18
C SER A 55 -0.24 17.28 -14.46
N GLU A 56 0.88 16.63 -14.79
CA GLU A 56 1.34 15.46 -14.04
C GLU A 56 1.83 15.85 -12.64
N VAL A 57 1.70 14.94 -11.67
CA VAL A 57 2.16 15.16 -10.30
C VAL A 57 2.91 13.91 -9.84
N PRO A 58 4.25 13.98 -9.67
CA PRO A 58 5.11 15.14 -9.93
C PRO A 58 5.25 15.46 -11.43
N ASP A 59 5.40 16.75 -11.75
CA ASP A 59 5.70 17.23 -13.10
C ASP A 59 7.22 17.23 -13.32
N LEU A 60 7.81 16.04 -13.44
CA LEU A 60 9.25 15.87 -13.62
C LEU A 60 9.55 14.82 -14.70
N PRO A 61 10.52 15.07 -15.59
CA PRO A 61 11.01 14.07 -16.52
C PRO A 61 11.50 12.80 -15.83
N SER A 62 11.25 11.63 -16.43
CA SER A 62 11.59 10.31 -15.85
C SER A 62 13.07 10.14 -15.49
N ASN A 63 13.99 10.77 -16.23
CA ASN A 63 15.43 10.74 -15.96
C ASN A 63 15.80 11.54 -14.70
N GLU A 64 15.14 12.67 -14.46
CA GLU A 64 15.38 13.52 -13.29
C GLU A 64 14.79 12.87 -12.02
N MET A 65 13.59 12.32 -12.13
CA MET A 65 12.99 11.46 -11.10
C MET A 65 13.93 10.29 -10.73
N GLY A 66 14.48 9.59 -11.72
CA GLY A 66 15.43 8.49 -11.49
C GLY A 66 16.64 8.91 -10.64
N LYS A 67 17.23 10.07 -10.93
CA LYS A 67 18.36 10.62 -10.16
C LYS A 67 17.98 10.99 -8.72
N ILE A 68 16.83 11.65 -8.54
CA ILE A 68 16.35 12.03 -7.19
C ILE A 68 16.10 10.78 -6.35
N VAL A 69 15.49 9.76 -6.95
CA VAL A 69 15.19 8.49 -6.30
C VAL A 69 16.46 7.76 -5.91
N GLU A 70 17.45 7.66 -6.81
CA GLU A 70 18.73 7.04 -6.51
C GLU A 70 19.46 7.74 -5.36
N GLN A 71 19.59 9.07 -5.42
CA GLN A 71 20.22 9.86 -4.36
C GLN A 71 19.49 9.72 -3.02
N THR A 72 18.16 9.65 -3.06
CA THR A 72 17.34 9.48 -1.86
C THR A 72 17.54 8.08 -1.26
N PHE A 73 17.53 7.03 -2.08
CA PHE A 73 17.83 5.68 -1.63
C PHE A 73 19.25 5.58 -1.07
N GLN A 74 20.26 6.18 -1.70
CA GLN A 74 21.62 6.25 -1.17
C GLN A 74 21.65 6.95 0.20
N ARG A 75 20.96 8.09 0.32
CA ARG A 75 20.88 8.85 1.58
C ARG A 75 20.25 8.05 2.72
N TYR A 76 19.24 7.24 2.43
CA TYR A 76 18.44 6.53 3.43
C TYR A 76 18.76 5.03 3.60
N SER A 77 19.67 4.49 2.80
CA SER A 77 20.14 3.11 2.95
C SER A 77 21.34 3.00 3.91
N SER A 78 21.54 1.83 4.51
CA SER A 78 22.77 1.52 5.24
C SER A 78 23.80 0.89 4.28
N SER A 79 25.02 1.45 4.27
CA SER A 79 26.16 0.90 3.50
C SER A 79 26.77 -0.33 4.18
N ASP A 80 26.52 -0.51 5.47
CA ASP A 80 27.10 -1.62 6.22
C ASP A 80 26.53 -2.95 5.71
N GLU A 81 27.43 -3.88 5.41
CA GLU A 81 27.17 -5.32 5.26
C GLU A 81 26.65 -5.87 6.60
N ALA A 82 25.47 -5.44 7.02
CA ALA A 82 24.84 -5.92 8.22
C ALA A 82 24.69 -7.43 8.07
N LYS A 83 25.41 -8.18 8.90
CA LYS A 83 25.42 -9.64 8.87
C LYS A 83 24.00 -10.14 9.12
N ARG A 84 23.44 -10.72 8.08
CA ARG A 84 22.12 -11.34 8.10
C ARG A 84 22.21 -12.66 8.88
N ASN A 85 21.83 -12.62 10.15
CA ASN A 85 21.88 -13.77 11.06
C ASN A 85 20.55 -14.51 11.18
N GLY A 86 19.56 -14.14 10.36
CA GLY A 86 18.27 -14.79 10.30
C GLY A 86 18.34 -16.23 9.79
N SER A 87 17.24 -16.97 9.90
CA SER A 87 17.12 -18.37 9.44
C SER A 87 15.80 -18.60 8.72
N GLY A 88 15.78 -19.46 7.70
CA GLY A 88 14.55 -19.83 7.00
C GLY A 88 13.95 -18.70 6.16
N VAL A 89 12.65 -18.81 5.84
CA VAL A 89 11.94 -17.86 4.98
C VAL A 89 10.98 -16.99 5.81
N ALA A 90 10.96 -15.69 5.53
CA ALA A 90 9.94 -14.78 6.02
C ALA A 90 9.13 -14.20 4.87
N ILE A 91 7.82 -14.04 5.08
CA ILE A 91 6.92 -13.37 4.13
C ILE A 91 6.72 -11.93 4.59
N VAL A 92 6.80 -10.97 3.67
CA VAL A 92 6.39 -9.58 3.90
C VAL A 92 5.09 -9.35 3.14
N TRP A 93 3.98 -9.25 3.86
CA TRP A 93 2.66 -8.98 3.31
C TRP A 93 2.44 -7.46 3.21
N PHE A 94 2.54 -6.94 1.99
CA PHE A 94 2.28 -5.55 1.64
C PHE A 94 0.78 -5.27 1.52
N ARG A 95 0.39 -4.08 1.98
CA ARG A 95 -0.98 -3.53 2.02
C ARG A 95 -0.93 -2.06 1.61
N ASN A 96 -1.20 -1.14 2.54
CA ASN A 96 -1.07 0.31 2.38
C ASN A 96 0.30 0.82 2.88
N ASP A 97 1.35 0.10 2.52
CA ASP A 97 2.75 0.35 2.88
C ASP A 97 3.68 0.08 1.68
N LEU A 98 3.23 0.48 0.50
CA LEU A 98 3.84 0.20 -0.81
C LEU A 98 5.13 1.00 -1.06
N ARG A 99 6.13 0.78 -0.20
CA ARG A 99 7.45 1.43 -0.25
C ARG A 99 8.54 0.53 0.33
N VAL A 100 9.78 0.82 -0.05
CA VAL A 100 10.98 0.20 0.49
C VAL A 100 11.59 1.03 1.62
N LEU A 101 11.59 2.36 1.50
CA LEU A 101 12.15 3.24 2.52
C LEU A 101 11.31 3.25 3.78
N ASP A 102 11.98 3.29 4.93
CA ASP A 102 11.33 3.41 6.23
C ASP A 102 10.19 2.37 6.43
N ASN A 103 10.43 1.13 6.00
CA ASN A 103 9.51 0.02 6.12
C ASN A 103 10.02 -0.98 7.17
N GLU A 104 9.46 -0.89 8.38
CA GLU A 104 9.90 -1.72 9.51
C GLU A 104 9.55 -3.20 9.31
N ALA A 105 8.41 -3.50 8.71
CA ALA A 105 8.01 -4.89 8.41
C ALA A 105 9.03 -5.55 7.46
N LEU A 106 9.46 -4.83 6.42
CA LEU A 106 10.46 -5.30 5.48
C LEU A 106 11.83 -5.51 6.15
N VAL A 107 12.31 -4.55 6.93
CA VAL A 107 13.61 -4.64 7.61
C VAL A 107 13.62 -5.72 8.69
N LYS A 108 12.54 -5.87 9.47
CA LYS A 108 12.42 -6.95 10.46
C LYS A 108 12.39 -8.32 9.81
N ALA A 109 11.66 -8.48 8.70
CA ALA A 109 11.66 -9.72 7.93
C ALA A 109 13.07 -10.05 7.45
N TRP A 110 13.75 -9.09 6.80
CA TRP A 110 15.11 -9.24 6.30
C TRP A 110 16.12 -9.63 7.40
N ALA A 111 16.05 -8.99 8.56
CA ALA A 111 16.96 -9.27 9.67
C ALA A 111 16.71 -10.66 10.29
N SER A 112 15.46 -11.15 10.24
CA SER A 112 15.03 -12.39 10.90
C SER A 112 15.17 -13.66 10.04
N SER A 113 15.29 -13.54 8.72
CA SER A 113 15.25 -14.67 7.79
C SER A 113 16.50 -14.80 6.94
N GLN A 114 16.67 -15.93 6.24
CA GLN A 114 17.66 -16.16 5.16
C GLN A 114 17.11 -15.86 3.77
N ALA A 115 15.80 -15.86 3.60
CA ALA A 115 15.14 -15.42 2.38
C ALA A 115 13.89 -14.62 2.72
N VAL A 116 13.60 -13.60 1.92
CA VAL A 116 12.42 -12.75 2.09
C VAL A 116 11.51 -12.92 0.89
N LEU A 117 10.23 -13.17 1.14
CA LEU A 117 9.19 -13.23 0.12
C LEU A 117 8.23 -12.05 0.26
N PRO A 118 8.43 -10.96 -0.50
CA PRO A 118 7.43 -9.89 -0.62
C PRO A 118 6.18 -10.37 -1.34
N VAL A 119 5.01 -10.15 -0.75
CA VAL A 119 3.71 -10.58 -1.29
C VAL A 119 2.72 -9.41 -1.25
N TYR A 120 2.02 -9.19 -2.35
CA TYR A 120 0.81 -8.36 -2.40
C TYR A 120 -0.38 -9.21 -2.85
N CYS A 121 -1.47 -9.17 -2.08
CA CYS A 121 -2.71 -9.87 -2.40
C CYS A 121 -3.72 -8.86 -2.99
N VAL A 122 -4.12 -9.05 -4.25
CA VAL A 122 -5.23 -8.32 -4.87
C VAL A 122 -6.53 -8.87 -4.30
N ASP A 123 -6.94 -8.31 -3.17
CA ASP A 123 -8.11 -8.75 -2.42
C ASP A 123 -9.41 -8.36 -3.14
N PRO A 124 -10.27 -9.32 -3.54
CA PRO A 124 -11.50 -9.03 -4.27
C PRO A 124 -12.46 -8.11 -3.48
N ARG A 125 -12.37 -8.07 -2.14
CA ARG A 125 -13.21 -7.20 -1.31
C ARG A 125 -12.95 -5.72 -1.55
N LEU A 126 -11.74 -5.35 -1.99
CA LEU A 126 -11.39 -3.95 -2.31
C LEU A 126 -12.09 -3.41 -3.55
N PHE A 127 -12.63 -4.31 -4.38
CA PHE A 127 -13.35 -3.99 -5.62
C PHE A 127 -14.83 -4.40 -5.56
N GLY A 128 -15.34 -4.68 -4.35
CA GLY A 128 -16.78 -4.82 -4.08
C GLY A 128 -17.49 -3.46 -3.98
N THR A 129 -18.42 -3.33 -3.05
CA THR A 129 -19.20 -2.10 -2.84
C THR A 129 -19.00 -1.48 -1.46
N THR A 130 -19.32 -0.19 -1.31
CA THR A 130 -19.33 0.52 -0.03
C THR A 130 -20.47 0.02 0.86
N HIS A 131 -20.24 -0.02 2.17
CA HIS A 131 -21.11 -0.66 3.15
C HIS A 131 -22.59 -0.22 3.10
N TYR A 132 -22.88 1.08 3.12
CA TYR A 132 -24.25 1.58 3.23
C TYR A 132 -24.95 1.82 1.89
N PHE A 133 -24.23 2.37 0.91
CA PHE A 133 -24.85 2.96 -0.29
C PHE A 133 -24.53 2.21 -1.59
N GLY A 134 -23.78 1.11 -1.52
CA GLY A 134 -23.55 0.27 -2.71
C GLY A 134 -22.67 0.89 -3.81
N PHE A 135 -21.98 2.01 -3.55
CA PHE A 135 -21.02 2.58 -4.51
C PHE A 135 -19.82 1.65 -4.72
N PRO A 136 -19.07 1.76 -5.84
CA PRO A 136 -17.83 1.01 -6.02
C PRO A 136 -16.87 1.25 -4.85
N LYS A 137 -16.41 0.18 -4.21
CA LYS A 137 -15.49 0.28 -3.05
C LYS A 137 -14.21 0.98 -3.45
N THR A 138 -13.68 0.67 -4.64
CA THR A 138 -12.55 1.36 -5.28
C THR A 138 -12.90 1.80 -6.70
N GLY A 139 -12.86 3.12 -6.91
CA GLY A 139 -13.06 3.72 -8.24
C GLY A 139 -11.82 3.61 -9.13
N ALA A 140 -12.02 3.74 -10.45
CA ALA A 140 -11.00 3.57 -11.48
C ALA A 140 -9.73 4.40 -11.26
N LEU A 141 -9.86 5.67 -10.87
CA LEU A 141 -8.71 6.56 -10.64
C LEU A 141 -7.79 6.05 -9.52
N ARG A 142 -8.38 5.57 -8.41
CA ARG A 142 -7.59 5.02 -7.30
C ARG A 142 -7.04 3.64 -7.61
N ALA A 143 -7.76 2.84 -8.38
CA ALA A 143 -7.27 1.55 -8.87
C ALA A 143 -6.06 1.74 -9.81
N GLN A 144 -6.12 2.70 -10.73
CA GLN A 144 -5.00 3.04 -11.60
C GLN A 144 -3.76 3.49 -10.81
N PHE A 145 -3.96 4.38 -9.83
CA PHE A 145 -2.87 4.80 -8.94
C PHE A 145 -2.27 3.64 -8.15
N LEU A 146 -3.09 2.69 -7.69
CA LEU A 146 -2.63 1.47 -7.02
C LEU A 146 -1.81 0.57 -7.96
N ILE A 147 -2.26 0.36 -9.20
CA ILE A 147 -1.53 -0.40 -10.23
C ILE A 147 -0.12 0.19 -10.43
N GLU A 148 -0.04 1.52 -10.56
CA GLU A 148 1.23 2.25 -10.69
C GLU A 148 2.11 2.08 -9.44
N CYS A 149 1.52 2.14 -8.23
CA CYS A 149 2.26 1.88 -6.99
C CYS A 149 2.84 0.46 -6.93
N LEU A 150 2.09 -0.56 -7.38
CA LEU A 150 2.54 -1.95 -7.39
C LEU A 150 3.67 -2.18 -8.40
N ALA A 151 3.56 -1.57 -9.58
CA ALA A 151 4.60 -1.62 -10.59
C ALA A 151 5.91 -0.98 -10.08
N ASP A 152 5.82 0.18 -9.43
CA ASP A 152 6.98 0.85 -8.86
C ASP A 152 7.60 0.08 -7.69
N LEU A 153 6.78 -0.44 -6.77
CA LEU A 153 7.27 -1.28 -5.66
C LEU A 153 8.00 -2.52 -6.17
N LYS A 154 7.43 -3.21 -7.17
CA LYS A 154 8.05 -4.38 -7.80
C LYS A 154 9.43 -4.02 -8.37
N ARG A 155 9.54 -2.90 -9.10
CA ARG A 155 10.81 -2.39 -9.63
C ARG A 155 11.82 -2.05 -8.52
N ASN A 156 11.40 -1.35 -7.47
CA ASN A 156 12.29 -0.96 -6.37
C ASN A 156 12.80 -2.17 -5.57
N LEU A 157 11.98 -3.22 -5.41
CA LEU A 157 12.39 -4.48 -4.81
C LEU A 157 13.37 -5.26 -5.70
N MET A 158 13.14 -5.29 -7.02
CA MET A 158 14.06 -5.90 -8.00
C MET A 158 15.45 -5.27 -7.98
N ASN A 159 15.51 -3.93 -7.90
CA ASN A 159 16.78 -3.21 -7.78
C ASN A 159 17.58 -3.53 -6.51
N ARG A 160 16.95 -4.19 -5.51
CA ARG A 160 17.56 -4.59 -4.24
C ARG A 160 17.70 -6.10 -4.09
N GLY A 161 17.60 -6.85 -5.20
CA GLY A 161 17.77 -8.31 -5.21
C GLY A 161 16.58 -9.08 -4.64
N LEU A 162 15.39 -8.48 -4.56
CA LEU A 162 14.12 -9.14 -4.29
C LEU A 162 13.20 -9.09 -5.52
N ASN A 163 11.94 -9.44 -5.36
CA ASN A 163 10.87 -9.20 -6.34
C ASN A 163 9.53 -9.17 -5.57
N LEU A 164 8.43 -8.79 -6.21
CA LEU A 164 7.09 -8.75 -5.61
C LEU A 164 6.22 -9.87 -6.19
N LEU A 165 5.80 -10.80 -5.33
CA LEU A 165 4.81 -11.82 -5.68
C LEU A 165 3.41 -11.20 -5.60
N ILE A 166 2.72 -11.14 -6.73
CA ILE A 166 1.35 -10.60 -6.81
C ILE A 166 0.38 -11.78 -7.00
N GLN A 167 -0.58 -11.92 -6.08
CA GLN A 167 -1.57 -12.99 -6.11
C GLN A 167 -2.99 -12.43 -6.01
N HIS A 168 -3.92 -13.01 -6.76
CA HIS A 168 -5.33 -12.60 -6.76
C HIS A 168 -6.12 -13.48 -5.80
N GLY A 169 -6.79 -12.88 -4.82
CA GLY A 169 -7.58 -13.60 -3.82
C GLY A 169 -7.41 -13.04 -2.41
N LYS A 170 -8.01 -13.73 -1.44
CA LYS A 170 -8.03 -13.26 -0.05
C LYS A 170 -6.71 -13.55 0.66
N PRO A 171 -6.13 -12.59 1.40
CA PRO A 171 -4.89 -12.80 2.17
C PRO A 171 -4.95 -14.01 3.11
N GLU A 172 -6.10 -14.24 3.75
CA GLU A 172 -6.30 -15.36 4.67
C GLU A 172 -6.32 -16.75 4.02
N GLU A 173 -6.43 -16.82 2.69
CA GLU A 173 -6.34 -18.06 1.91
C GLU A 173 -4.92 -18.19 1.31
N ILE A 174 -4.39 -17.10 0.75
CA ILE A 174 -3.10 -17.06 0.06
C ILE A 174 -1.92 -17.19 1.04
N LEU A 175 -1.87 -16.37 2.10
CA LEU A 175 -0.71 -16.29 2.97
C LEU A 175 -0.43 -17.59 3.73
N PRO A 176 -1.44 -18.32 4.27
CA PRO A 176 -1.19 -19.63 4.87
C PRO A 176 -0.69 -20.67 3.86
N SER A 177 -1.21 -20.63 2.62
CA SER A 177 -0.76 -21.51 1.54
C SER A 177 0.72 -21.26 1.21
N LEU A 178 1.10 -19.99 1.02
CA LEU A 178 2.49 -19.60 0.79
C LEU A 178 3.41 -19.95 1.97
N ALA A 179 2.94 -19.72 3.20
CA ALA A 179 3.72 -20.05 4.40
C ALA A 179 3.99 -21.55 4.51
N LYS A 180 3.04 -22.40 4.10
CA LYS A 180 3.25 -23.84 3.99
C LYS A 180 4.26 -24.21 2.90
N THR A 181 4.09 -23.66 1.70
CA THR A 181 4.92 -23.98 0.53
C THR A 181 6.38 -23.58 0.69
N PHE A 182 6.65 -22.41 1.28
CA PHE A 182 8.01 -21.90 1.47
C PHE A 182 8.54 -22.11 2.89
N GLU A 183 7.84 -22.92 3.70
CA GLU A 183 8.17 -23.16 5.09
C GLU A 183 8.44 -21.86 5.88
N ALA A 184 7.63 -20.84 5.61
CA ALA A 184 7.87 -19.51 6.14
C ALA A 184 7.55 -19.48 7.65
N HIS A 185 8.53 -19.11 8.46
CA HIS A 185 8.37 -19.08 9.92
C HIS A 185 7.50 -17.90 10.37
N THR A 186 7.46 -16.81 9.61
CA THR A 186 6.76 -15.58 9.99
C THR A 186 6.27 -14.79 8.78
N VAL A 187 5.04 -14.28 8.90
CA VAL A 187 4.44 -13.28 8.02
C VAL A 187 4.51 -11.93 8.74
N TYR A 188 5.26 -11.00 8.18
CA TYR A 188 5.36 -9.61 8.64
C TYR A 188 4.41 -8.72 7.84
N ALA A 189 3.69 -7.83 8.50
CA ALA A 189 2.86 -6.82 7.84
C ALA A 189 2.72 -5.58 8.71
N HIS A 190 2.33 -4.44 8.12
CA HIS A 190 1.91 -3.30 8.92
C HIS A 190 0.54 -3.53 9.58
N LYS A 191 0.43 -3.04 10.82
CA LYS A 191 -0.78 -3.04 11.64
C LYS A 191 -1.76 -1.98 11.12
N GLU A 192 -2.99 -2.39 10.88
CA GLU A 192 -4.11 -1.49 10.58
C GLU A 192 -5.05 -1.32 11.79
N THR A 193 -5.99 -0.37 11.68
CA THR A 193 -6.82 0.09 12.81
C THR A 193 -8.32 -0.06 12.63
N CYS A 194 -8.81 -0.21 11.39
CA CYS A 194 -10.24 -0.22 11.07
C CYS A 194 -10.82 -1.64 10.93
N SER A 195 -12.15 -1.75 11.03
CA SER A 195 -12.88 -3.02 11.17
C SER A 195 -12.55 -4.05 10.08
N GLU A 196 -12.60 -3.65 8.81
CA GLU A 196 -12.37 -4.56 7.67
C GLU A 196 -10.95 -5.12 7.73
N GLU A 197 -9.97 -4.24 7.92
CA GLU A 197 -8.57 -4.60 8.01
C GLU A 197 -8.25 -5.50 9.22
N LEU A 198 -8.81 -5.17 10.39
CA LEU A 198 -8.65 -5.98 11.61
C LEU A 198 -9.26 -7.37 11.45
N ASN A 199 -10.37 -7.48 10.72
CA ASN A 199 -10.98 -8.76 10.42
C ASN A 199 -10.09 -9.61 9.51
N VAL A 200 -9.48 -9.03 8.47
CA VAL A 200 -8.51 -9.74 7.62
C VAL A 200 -7.31 -10.22 8.43
N GLU A 201 -6.72 -9.36 9.27
CA GLU A 201 -5.62 -9.75 10.15
C GLU A 201 -5.99 -10.92 11.08
N ARG A 202 -7.21 -10.93 11.61
CA ARG A 202 -7.73 -12.03 12.43
C ARG A 202 -7.85 -13.32 11.62
N LEU A 203 -8.40 -13.25 10.40
CA LEU A 203 -8.55 -14.41 9.53
C LEU A 203 -7.20 -14.99 9.08
N VAL A 204 -6.25 -14.13 8.68
CA VAL A 204 -4.87 -14.54 8.35
C VAL A 204 -4.22 -15.23 9.54
N ARG A 205 -4.31 -14.65 10.75
CA ARG A 205 -3.77 -15.27 11.97
C ARG A 205 -4.37 -16.66 12.22
N ASN A 206 -5.68 -16.81 12.02
CA ASN A 206 -6.36 -18.08 12.18
C ASN A 206 -5.92 -19.10 11.13
N GLY A 207 -5.76 -18.69 9.86
CA GLY A 207 -5.27 -19.54 8.79
C GLY A 207 -3.84 -20.03 9.04
N LEU A 208 -2.95 -19.15 9.49
CA LEU A 208 -1.55 -19.51 9.81
C LEU A 208 -1.45 -20.50 10.97
N ARG A 209 -2.34 -20.44 11.97
CA ARG A 209 -2.41 -21.42 13.07
C ARG A 209 -2.78 -22.84 12.60
N GLN A 210 -3.39 -22.98 11.43
CA GLN A 210 -3.71 -24.29 10.84
C GLN A 210 -2.54 -24.89 10.04
N VAL A 211 -1.48 -24.11 9.80
CA VAL A 211 -0.31 -24.56 9.05
C VAL A 211 0.70 -25.20 10.00
N VAL A 212 1.09 -26.44 9.74
CA VAL A 212 2.14 -27.13 10.49
C VAL A 212 3.41 -27.13 9.63
N LEU A 213 4.48 -26.55 10.17
CA LEU A 213 5.81 -26.56 9.55
C LEU A 213 6.56 -27.86 9.92
N PRO A 214 7.54 -28.30 9.12
CA PRO A 214 8.45 -29.37 9.53
C PRO A 214 9.34 -28.90 10.69
N PRO A 215 9.80 -29.82 11.56
CA PRO A 215 10.70 -29.48 12.65
C PRO A 215 12.05 -29.01 12.12
N SER A 216 12.57 -27.90 12.65
CA SER A 216 13.91 -27.42 12.29
C SER A 216 14.99 -28.40 12.78
N PRO A 217 16.03 -28.71 11.97
CA PRO A 217 17.13 -29.56 12.41
C PRO A 217 17.81 -28.97 13.66
N GLY A 218 17.83 -29.71 14.77
CA GLY A 218 18.53 -29.33 16.00
C GLY A 218 17.67 -28.72 17.12
N GLN A 219 16.35 -28.62 16.98
CA GLN A 219 15.50 -28.30 18.14
C GLN A 219 15.28 -29.54 19.01
N SER A 220 15.83 -29.50 20.22
CA SER A 220 15.47 -30.42 21.31
C SER A 220 13.97 -30.33 21.55
N THR A 221 13.32 -31.49 21.68
CA THR A 221 11.88 -31.69 21.94
C THR A 221 11.48 -31.10 23.29
N SER A 222 11.44 -29.77 23.40
CA SER A 222 10.75 -29.06 24.46
C SER A 222 9.31 -28.83 24.02
N LEU A 223 8.36 -29.32 24.81
CA LEU A 223 6.92 -29.41 24.54
C LEU A 223 6.18 -28.05 24.39
N SER A 224 6.85 -26.94 24.08
CA SER A 224 6.27 -25.59 24.22
C SER A 224 6.31 -24.69 22.97
N SER A 225 7.09 -24.99 21.94
CA SER A 225 7.18 -24.13 20.74
C SER A 225 6.27 -24.68 19.64
N SER A 226 5.05 -24.15 19.56
CA SER A 226 4.11 -24.44 18.48
C SER A 226 4.75 -24.19 17.10
N ASN A 227 4.84 -25.22 16.25
CA ASN A 227 5.53 -25.17 14.95
C ASN A 227 4.66 -24.57 13.84
N HIS A 228 4.05 -23.42 14.13
CA HIS A 228 3.16 -22.70 13.22
C HIS A 228 3.77 -21.36 12.80
N PRO A 229 3.56 -20.92 11.56
CA PRO A 229 3.94 -19.58 11.13
C PRO A 229 3.31 -18.50 12.02
N LYS A 230 4.10 -17.50 12.42
CA LYS A 230 3.61 -16.38 13.23
C LYS A 230 3.16 -15.22 12.33
N LEU A 231 2.08 -14.52 12.70
CA LEU A 231 1.75 -13.22 12.12
C LEU A 231 2.30 -12.11 13.02
N GLN A 232 3.29 -11.35 12.53
CA GLN A 232 3.84 -10.18 13.22
C GLN A 232 3.33 -8.90 12.57
N LEU A 233 2.55 -8.13 13.33
CA LEU A 233 1.98 -6.88 12.89
C LEU A 233 2.76 -5.71 13.50
N ILE A 234 3.31 -4.86 12.65
CA ILE A 234 4.19 -3.76 13.05
C ILE A 234 3.49 -2.42 12.87
N TRP A 235 3.54 -1.56 13.87
CA TRP A 235 3.01 -0.20 13.74
C TRP A 235 3.95 0.66 12.89
N GLY A 236 3.43 1.33 11.86
CA GLY A 236 4.31 2.08 10.93
C GLY A 236 3.65 3.15 10.08
N SER A 237 2.37 3.45 10.30
CA SER A 237 1.62 4.38 9.44
C SER A 237 1.72 5.84 9.90
N THR A 238 2.09 6.13 11.14
CA THR A 238 2.05 7.48 11.76
C THR A 238 3.44 8.11 11.93
N MET A 239 3.49 9.44 12.08
CA MET A 239 4.70 10.20 12.37
C MET A 239 5.18 9.96 13.80
N TYR A 240 4.29 10.13 14.78
CA TYR A 240 4.51 9.72 16.16
C TYR A 240 4.17 8.24 16.30
N HIS A 241 5.08 7.46 16.88
CA HIS A 241 4.83 6.03 17.09
C HIS A 241 3.81 5.82 18.21
N ILE A 242 2.92 4.82 18.09
CA ILE A 242 1.85 4.57 19.07
C ILE A 242 2.37 4.32 20.49
N GLU A 243 3.54 3.68 20.61
CA GLU A 243 4.19 3.38 21.90
C GLU A 243 4.90 4.59 22.52
N ASP A 244 5.13 5.66 21.75
CA ASP A 244 5.82 6.86 22.23
C ASP A 244 4.82 7.94 22.70
N LEU A 245 3.51 7.67 22.60
CA LEU A 245 2.47 8.59 23.03
C LEU A 245 2.46 8.74 24.56
N PRO A 246 2.14 9.94 25.09
CA PRO A 246 2.15 10.19 26.53
C PRO A 246 0.84 9.74 27.21
N PHE A 247 0.01 8.99 26.49
CA PHE A 247 -1.29 8.46 26.89
C PHE A 247 -1.58 7.17 26.12
N SER A 248 -2.47 6.35 26.66
CA SER A 248 -3.02 5.20 25.93
C SER A 248 -3.99 5.68 24.85
N THR A 249 -4.26 4.85 23.84
CA THR A 249 -5.28 5.16 22.82
C THR A 249 -6.70 5.31 23.41
N SER A 250 -6.99 4.68 24.55
CA SER A 250 -8.26 4.86 25.27
C SER A 250 -8.38 6.23 25.94
N SER A 251 -7.26 6.85 26.29
CA SER A 251 -7.17 8.18 26.93
C SER A 251 -6.71 9.27 25.96
N LEU A 252 -6.77 9.01 24.65
CA LEU A 252 -6.48 9.99 23.61
C LEU A 252 -7.39 11.22 23.80
N PRO A 253 -6.85 12.46 23.83
CA PRO A 253 -7.66 13.66 23.95
C PRO A 253 -8.67 13.80 22.80
N ASP A 254 -9.90 14.25 23.10
CA ASP A 254 -10.94 14.45 22.08
C ASP A 254 -10.82 15.79 21.34
N VAL A 255 -9.95 16.66 21.84
CA VAL A 255 -9.63 17.94 21.21
C VAL A 255 -8.24 17.85 20.59
N TYR A 256 -8.16 18.00 19.26
CA TYR A 256 -6.91 17.96 18.50
C TYR A 256 -5.80 18.84 19.11
N THR A 257 -6.13 20.07 19.52
CA THR A 257 -5.15 21.00 20.09
C THR A 257 -4.50 20.45 21.37
N GLN A 258 -5.24 19.69 22.19
CA GLN A 258 -4.69 19.05 23.38
C GLN A 258 -3.79 17.87 23.02
N PHE A 259 -4.19 17.06 22.03
CA PHE A 259 -3.36 15.99 21.48
C PHE A 259 -2.04 16.55 20.94
N ARG A 260 -2.10 17.53 20.03
CA ARG A 260 -0.93 18.15 19.40
C ARG A 260 0.03 18.73 20.45
N LYS A 261 -0.47 19.56 21.37
CA LYS A 261 0.38 20.15 22.42
C LYS A 261 1.07 19.08 23.27
N SER A 262 0.39 17.96 23.53
CA SER A 262 0.96 16.85 24.31
C SER A 262 2.07 16.12 23.55
N VAL A 263 1.86 15.77 22.27
CA VAL A 263 2.89 15.05 21.50
C VAL A 263 4.08 15.94 21.14
N GLU A 264 3.85 17.23 20.86
CA GLU A 264 4.95 18.17 20.59
C GLU A 264 5.82 18.44 21.82
N SER A 265 5.27 18.37 23.03
CA SER A 265 6.01 18.65 24.27
C SER A 265 6.63 17.41 24.92
N LYS A 266 6.04 16.22 24.72
CA LYS A 266 6.41 14.99 25.47
C LYS A 266 6.95 13.87 24.60
N CYS A 267 6.78 13.93 23.28
CA CYS A 267 7.16 12.84 22.39
C CYS A 267 8.30 13.25 21.47
N THR A 268 9.04 12.25 20.98
CA THR A 268 10.05 12.43 19.95
C THR A 268 9.64 11.65 18.71
N ILE A 269 9.82 12.24 17.53
CA ILE A 269 9.58 11.56 16.26
C ILE A 269 10.80 10.66 15.99
N ARG A 270 10.55 9.35 15.82
CA ARG A 270 11.61 8.39 15.49
C ARG A 270 12.25 8.74 14.14
N ILE A 271 13.56 8.54 14.03
CA ILE A 271 14.26 8.64 12.74
C ILE A 271 13.78 7.54 11.78
N CYS A 272 13.93 7.76 10.46
CA CYS A 272 13.65 6.71 9.49
C CYS A 272 14.56 5.51 9.71
N ILE A 273 13.97 4.34 9.54
CA ILE A 273 14.71 3.09 9.57
C ILE A 273 15.59 3.01 8.32
N ARG A 274 16.87 2.71 8.54
CA ARG A 274 17.82 2.50 7.44
C ARG A 274 17.50 1.16 6.77
N THR A 275 17.34 1.19 5.46
CA THR A 275 17.08 -0.03 4.67
C THR A 275 18.41 -0.54 4.08
N PRO A 276 18.76 -1.82 4.24
CA PRO A 276 19.93 -2.40 3.58
C PRO A 276 19.88 -2.21 2.06
N THR A 277 21.03 -1.92 1.44
CA THR A 277 21.13 -1.74 -0.02
C THR A 277 20.68 -2.99 -0.77
N LEU A 278 21.09 -4.18 -0.31
CA LEU A 278 20.59 -5.47 -0.80
C LEU A 278 19.69 -6.16 0.23
N LEU A 279 18.52 -6.61 -0.23
CA LEU A 279 17.51 -7.30 0.56
C LEU A 279 17.37 -8.79 0.19
N GLY A 280 18.01 -9.21 -0.90
CA GLY A 280 17.96 -10.59 -1.41
C GLY A 280 18.64 -11.67 -0.54
N PRO A 281 18.51 -12.94 -0.92
CA PRO A 281 17.69 -13.43 -2.04
C PRO A 281 16.23 -13.66 -1.63
N PRO A 282 15.30 -13.74 -2.59
CA PRO A 282 14.00 -14.35 -2.39
C PRO A 282 14.09 -15.89 -2.43
N PRO A 283 13.06 -16.63 -1.97
CA PRO A 283 12.96 -18.05 -2.27
C PRO A 283 12.79 -18.27 -3.79
N ASN A 284 13.06 -19.51 -4.25
CA ASN A 284 12.90 -19.87 -5.65
C ASN A 284 11.42 -19.89 -6.05
N ILE A 285 11.03 -19.03 -6.99
CA ILE A 285 9.64 -18.83 -7.43
C ILE A 285 9.64 -18.83 -8.95
N GLU A 286 8.83 -19.70 -9.54
CA GLU A 286 8.65 -19.80 -11.00
C GLU A 286 7.79 -18.65 -11.54
N ASP A 287 6.65 -18.37 -10.89
CA ASP A 287 5.71 -17.34 -11.30
C ASP A 287 5.52 -16.28 -10.20
N TRP A 288 5.98 -15.06 -10.49
CA TRP A 288 5.87 -13.90 -9.62
C TRP A 288 4.52 -13.18 -9.73
N GLY A 289 3.65 -13.61 -10.64
CA GLY A 289 2.43 -12.91 -10.99
C GLY A 289 2.68 -11.59 -11.74
N SER A 290 1.63 -11.13 -12.42
CA SER A 290 1.62 -9.84 -13.10
C SER A 290 0.95 -8.76 -12.23
N VAL A 291 1.33 -7.51 -12.45
CA VAL A 291 0.54 -6.38 -11.94
C VAL A 291 -0.85 -6.45 -12.58
N PRO A 292 -1.94 -6.28 -11.81
CA PRO A 292 -3.28 -6.40 -12.36
C PRO A 292 -3.57 -5.29 -13.39
N SER A 293 -4.33 -5.59 -14.44
CA SER A 293 -4.93 -4.58 -15.31
C SER A 293 -6.23 -4.04 -14.72
N ILE A 294 -6.69 -2.87 -15.20
CA ILE A 294 -7.94 -2.26 -14.76
C ILE A 294 -9.15 -3.19 -15.00
N ASP A 295 -9.14 -3.91 -16.13
CA ASP A 295 -10.18 -4.86 -16.50
C ASP A 295 -10.19 -6.09 -15.59
N GLN A 296 -9.02 -6.59 -15.18
CA GLN A 296 -8.90 -7.68 -14.23
C GLN A 296 -9.46 -7.33 -12.84
N LEU A 297 -9.57 -6.03 -12.54
CA LEU A 297 -10.20 -5.51 -11.32
C LEU A 297 -11.72 -5.29 -11.48
N GLY A 298 -12.29 -5.63 -12.64
CA GLY A 298 -13.72 -5.44 -12.93
C GLY A 298 -14.12 -3.97 -13.17
N LEU A 299 -13.15 -3.12 -13.49
CA LEU A 299 -13.36 -1.68 -13.70
C LEU A 299 -13.25 -1.38 -15.21
N HIS A 300 -14.36 -1.46 -15.93
CA HIS A 300 -14.38 -1.26 -17.39
C HIS A 300 -13.79 0.10 -17.82
N GLU A 301 -12.92 0.05 -18.84
CA GLU A 301 -12.24 1.22 -19.41
C GLU A 301 -13.17 2.32 -19.92
N GLU A 302 -14.40 2.04 -20.33
CA GLU A 302 -15.33 3.07 -20.85
C GLU A 302 -15.69 4.14 -19.82
N LYS A 303 -15.58 3.83 -18.51
CA LYS A 303 -15.66 4.84 -17.45
C LYS A 303 -14.29 5.41 -17.11
N ALA A 304 -13.21 4.62 -17.18
CA ALA A 304 -11.85 5.10 -16.93
C ALA A 304 -11.44 6.16 -17.96
N GLY A 305 -11.71 5.96 -19.25
CA GLY A 305 -11.52 6.93 -20.33
C GLY A 305 -12.36 8.19 -20.16
N LEU A 306 -13.55 8.11 -19.56
CA LEU A 306 -14.39 9.28 -19.23
C LEU A 306 -13.85 10.08 -18.03
N TYR A 307 -13.14 9.43 -17.10
CA TYR A 307 -12.41 10.07 -15.99
C TYR A 307 -10.94 10.41 -16.31
N MET A 308 -10.41 9.88 -17.42
CA MET A 308 -9.06 10.12 -17.96
C MET A 308 -9.09 11.03 -19.20
N HIS A 309 -10.28 11.38 -19.71
CA HIS A 309 -10.46 12.45 -20.69
C HIS A 309 -9.82 13.72 -20.11
N PRO A 310 -9.21 14.58 -20.95
CA PRO A 310 -8.52 15.81 -20.52
C PRO A 310 -9.55 16.84 -20.04
N CYS A 311 -10.22 16.54 -18.95
CA CYS A 311 -10.97 17.49 -18.16
C CYS A 311 -9.95 18.06 -17.19
N SER A 312 -9.32 19.18 -17.58
CA SER A 312 -8.56 20.13 -16.76
C SER A 312 -8.28 19.67 -15.31
N GLY A 313 -7.04 19.25 -15.01
CA GLY A 313 -6.73 18.77 -13.67
C GLY A 313 -5.33 18.20 -13.48
N MET A 314 -5.12 17.59 -12.31
CA MET A 314 -3.87 16.93 -11.92
C MET A 314 -3.94 15.43 -12.20
N ARG A 315 -2.96 14.89 -12.93
CA ARG A 315 -2.73 13.45 -13.06
C ARG A 315 -1.67 13.02 -12.06
N PHE A 316 -2.06 12.26 -11.04
CA PHE A 316 -1.12 11.71 -10.07
C PHE A 316 -0.45 10.46 -10.61
N ILE A 317 0.87 10.39 -10.47
CA ILE A 317 1.67 9.20 -10.79
C ILE A 317 1.87 8.38 -9.52
N GLY A 318 1.43 7.12 -9.52
CA GLY A 318 1.61 6.20 -8.40
C GLY A 318 3.07 5.76 -8.19
N GLY A 319 3.38 5.35 -6.97
CA GLY A 319 4.68 4.78 -6.60
C GLY A 319 5.52 5.62 -5.64
N GLU A 320 6.47 4.96 -5.00
CA GLU A 320 7.46 5.58 -4.11
C GLU A 320 8.35 6.53 -4.90
N ALA A 321 8.79 6.16 -6.11
CA ALA A 321 9.64 6.98 -6.95
C ALA A 321 9.05 8.38 -7.23
N ALA A 322 7.76 8.40 -7.61
CA ALA A 322 7.01 9.64 -7.84
C ALA A 322 6.84 10.45 -6.55
N ALA A 323 6.57 9.79 -5.43
CA ALA A 323 6.42 10.44 -4.13
C ALA A 323 7.70 11.16 -3.68
N LEU A 324 8.87 10.51 -3.83
CA LEU A 324 10.17 11.04 -3.41
C LEU A 324 10.62 12.25 -4.25
N SER A 325 10.07 12.41 -5.45
CA SER A 325 10.50 13.44 -6.39
C SER A 325 9.74 14.76 -6.27
N ARG A 326 8.76 14.86 -5.37
CA ARG A 326 7.95 16.07 -5.18
C ARG A 326 8.55 16.99 -4.09
N ASP A 327 9.02 18.18 -4.48
CA ASP A 327 9.66 19.18 -3.57
C ASP A 327 8.93 20.54 -3.58
N LEU A 328 7.98 20.79 -2.66
CA LEU A 328 7.35 22.10 -2.46
C LEU A 328 7.04 22.40 -0.99
N LEU A 329 7.98 23.09 -0.32
CA LEU A 329 7.92 23.35 1.13
C LEU A 329 7.86 24.85 1.51
N LYS A 330 8.61 25.74 0.82
CA LYS A 330 8.86 27.14 1.28
C LYS A 330 7.63 28.00 1.55
N VAL A 331 6.57 27.84 0.77
CA VAL A 331 5.40 28.74 0.76
C VAL A 331 4.10 28.06 1.20
N TYR A 332 4.20 26.84 1.74
CA TYR A 332 3.06 25.96 2.00
C TYR A 332 1.93 26.62 2.83
N LYS A 333 2.24 27.33 3.93
CA LYS A 333 1.20 27.93 4.78
C LYS A 333 0.41 29.02 4.06
N ALA A 334 1.07 29.79 3.19
CA ALA A 334 0.43 30.85 2.43
C ALA A 334 -0.45 30.30 1.30
N THR A 335 -0.06 29.17 0.70
CA THR A 335 -0.72 28.65 -0.50
C THR A 335 -1.73 27.54 -0.23
N ARG A 336 -1.72 26.87 0.94
CA ARG A 336 -2.49 25.64 1.20
C ARG A 336 -4.00 25.72 0.96
N ASN A 337 -4.59 26.91 0.98
CA ASN A 337 -6.02 27.14 0.74
C ASN A 337 -6.36 27.39 -0.74
N GLY A 338 -5.37 27.36 -1.64
CA GLY A 338 -5.59 27.42 -3.07
C GLY A 338 -6.36 26.20 -3.59
N MET A 339 -7.04 26.35 -4.73
CA MET A 339 -7.85 25.28 -5.34
C MET A 339 -7.36 24.89 -6.74
N LEU A 340 -6.53 25.71 -7.37
CA LEU A 340 -6.06 25.53 -8.75
C LEU A 340 -4.57 25.23 -8.81
N GLY A 341 -4.21 24.25 -9.65
CA GLY A 341 -2.82 23.84 -9.90
C GLY A 341 -2.23 22.88 -8.86
N ALA A 342 -1.05 22.34 -9.18
CA ALA A 342 -0.38 21.37 -8.30
C ALA A 342 0.32 22.03 -7.10
N ASP A 343 0.67 23.31 -7.19
CA ASP A 343 1.71 23.90 -6.34
C ASP A 343 1.19 24.55 -5.05
N TYR A 344 -0.12 24.67 -4.90
CA TYR A 344 -0.70 25.31 -3.72
C TYR A 344 -0.51 24.48 -2.43
N SER A 345 -0.19 23.20 -2.53
CA SER A 345 0.07 22.31 -1.38
C SER A 345 1.05 21.21 -1.77
N THR A 346 1.49 20.40 -0.80
CA THR A 346 2.44 19.30 -1.04
C THR A 346 1.91 18.24 -2.00
N LYS A 347 0.57 18.05 -2.04
CA LYS A 347 -0.11 16.97 -2.76
C LYS A 347 0.30 15.55 -2.35
N PHE A 348 0.92 15.38 -1.17
CA PHE A 348 1.42 14.08 -0.70
C PHE A 348 0.33 13.04 -0.34
N SER A 349 -0.95 13.43 -0.28
CA SER A 349 -2.01 12.58 0.26
C SER A 349 -2.18 11.23 -0.44
N PRO A 350 -2.09 11.09 -1.79
CA PRO A 350 -2.24 9.78 -2.42
C PRO A 350 -1.13 8.80 -2.02
N TRP A 351 0.12 9.26 -1.99
CA TRP A 351 1.27 8.44 -1.60
C TRP A 351 1.31 8.13 -0.10
N LEU A 352 0.83 9.05 0.76
CA LEU A 352 0.66 8.79 2.19
C LEU A 352 -0.46 7.78 2.49
N ALA A 353 -1.46 7.68 1.60
CA ALA A 353 -2.59 6.77 1.73
C ALA A 353 -2.25 5.36 1.23
N SER A 354 -1.54 5.24 0.09
CA SER A 354 -1.00 3.95 -0.38
C SER A 354 0.20 3.46 0.44
N GLY A 355 0.79 4.35 1.25
CA GLY A 355 2.00 4.11 2.00
C GLY A 355 3.26 4.09 1.16
N SER A 356 3.22 4.59 -0.07
CA SER A 356 4.38 4.89 -0.92
C SER A 356 5.27 6.00 -0.35
N LEU A 357 4.76 6.77 0.62
CA LEU A 357 5.52 7.79 1.35
C LEU A 357 5.29 7.65 2.86
N SER A 358 6.38 7.66 3.65
CA SER A 358 6.30 7.64 5.11
C SER A 358 6.23 9.06 5.69
N PRO A 359 5.40 9.31 6.73
CA PRO A 359 5.43 10.59 7.43
C PRO A 359 6.76 10.86 8.15
N ARG A 360 7.49 9.83 8.63
CA ARG A 360 8.82 10.01 9.22
C ARG A 360 9.84 10.49 8.18
N PHE A 361 9.72 9.98 6.95
CA PHE A 361 10.55 10.42 5.84
C PHE A 361 10.30 11.90 5.53
N ILE A 362 9.01 12.30 5.44
CA ILE A 362 8.66 13.72 5.24
C ILE A 362 9.23 14.57 6.36
N TYR A 363 9.09 14.14 7.63
CA TYR A 363 9.67 14.86 8.77
C TYR A 363 11.18 15.06 8.62
N GLN A 364 11.93 14.02 8.27
CA GLN A 364 13.38 14.12 8.10
C GLN A 364 13.76 15.02 6.91
N GLU A 365 13.04 14.94 5.79
CA GLU A 365 13.26 15.84 4.66
C GLU A 365 12.89 17.30 4.98
N VAL A 366 11.86 17.54 5.80
CA VAL A 366 11.56 18.88 6.35
C VAL A 366 12.72 19.37 7.20
N LYS A 367 13.25 18.55 8.12
CA LYS A 367 14.41 18.93 8.94
C LYS A 367 15.67 19.18 8.13
N ARG A 368 15.89 18.41 7.07
CA ARG A 368 16.97 18.64 6.11
C ARG A 368 16.78 19.97 5.37
N TYR A 369 15.57 20.23 4.86
CA TYR A 369 15.20 21.48 4.20
C TYR A 369 15.40 22.69 5.11
N GLU A 370 14.98 22.61 6.37
CA GLU A 370 15.13 23.67 7.36
C GLU A 370 16.61 24.01 7.62
N LYS A 371 17.48 22.99 7.60
CA LYS A 371 18.93 23.15 7.79
C LYS A 371 19.63 23.72 6.56
N GLU A 372 19.25 23.27 5.36
CA GLU A 372 19.93 23.62 4.10
C GLU A 372 19.40 24.89 3.44
N ARG A 373 18.13 25.26 3.71
CA ARG A 373 17.44 26.36 3.05
C ARG A 373 16.91 27.35 4.09
N GLN A 374 15.74 27.06 4.67
CA GLN A 374 15.09 27.95 5.64
C GLN A 374 14.10 27.21 6.53
N ALA A 375 14.04 27.60 7.79
CA ALA A 375 12.97 27.25 8.72
C ALA A 375 11.97 28.40 8.83
N ASN A 376 10.68 28.13 8.67
CA ASN A 376 9.63 29.13 8.79
C ASN A 376 8.30 28.49 9.19
N ASP A 377 7.26 29.32 9.33
CA ASP A 377 5.92 28.84 9.64
C ASP A 377 5.39 27.80 8.62
N SER A 378 5.78 27.89 7.34
CA SER A 378 5.35 26.94 6.31
C SER A 378 5.97 25.56 6.48
N THR A 379 7.25 25.47 6.85
CA THR A 379 7.92 24.18 7.09
C THR A 379 7.32 23.48 8.31
N TYR A 380 7.02 24.22 9.38
CA TYR A 380 6.26 23.70 10.52
C TYR A 380 4.84 23.28 10.14
N TRP A 381 4.13 24.08 9.33
CA TRP A 381 2.72 23.80 9.02
C TRP A 381 2.52 22.48 8.26
N VAL A 382 3.49 22.03 7.47
CA VAL A 382 3.43 20.69 6.86
C VAL A 382 3.40 19.60 7.95
N LEU A 383 4.25 19.72 8.97
CA LEU A 383 4.27 18.78 10.09
C LEU A 383 2.98 18.88 10.90
N PHE A 384 2.46 20.08 11.14
CA PHE A 384 1.17 20.30 11.80
C PHE A 384 0.03 19.53 11.11
N GLU A 385 -0.04 19.54 9.77
CA GLU A 385 -1.06 18.79 9.04
C GLU A 385 -0.82 17.26 9.07
N LEU A 386 0.43 16.81 9.18
CA LEU A 386 0.72 15.40 9.44
C LEU A 386 0.30 14.96 10.84
N ILE A 387 0.31 15.86 11.83
CA ILE A 387 -0.21 15.58 13.19
C ILE A 387 -1.73 15.36 13.12
N TRP A 388 -2.47 16.07 12.27
CA TRP A 388 -3.89 15.78 12.02
C TRP A 388 -4.10 14.36 11.47
N ARG A 389 -3.28 13.94 10.50
CA ARG A 389 -3.34 12.57 9.96
C ARG A 389 -3.09 11.52 11.04
N ASP A 390 -2.10 11.73 11.91
CA ASP A 390 -1.83 10.87 13.06
C ASP A 390 -3.01 10.85 14.04
N TYR A 391 -3.55 12.02 14.37
CA TYR A 391 -4.68 12.17 15.28
C TYR A 391 -5.89 11.34 14.84
N PHE A 392 -6.30 11.44 13.56
CA PHE A 392 -7.40 10.64 13.03
C PHE A 392 -7.08 9.14 13.00
N ARG A 393 -5.83 8.75 12.74
CA ARG A 393 -5.42 7.34 12.84
C ARG A 393 -5.58 6.82 14.27
N PHE A 394 -5.15 7.57 15.28
CA PHE A 394 -5.33 7.19 16.68
C PHE A 394 -6.80 7.22 17.13
N LEU A 395 -7.58 8.19 16.67
CA LEU A 395 -9.02 8.25 16.92
C LEU A 395 -9.75 7.00 16.39
N SER A 396 -9.34 6.47 15.23
CA SER A 396 -9.91 5.23 14.70
C SER A 396 -9.70 4.03 15.63
N VAL A 397 -8.60 4.02 16.40
CA VAL A 397 -8.36 3.00 17.43
C VAL A 397 -9.25 3.22 18.65
N LYS A 398 -9.44 4.48 19.07
CA LYS A 398 -10.29 4.85 20.21
C LYS A 398 -11.77 4.54 19.96
N TYR A 399 -12.31 5.04 18.84
CA TYR A 399 -13.74 5.00 18.55
C TYR A 399 -14.18 3.77 17.77
N ARG A 400 -13.25 3.04 17.13
CA ARG A 400 -13.55 1.84 16.35
C ARG A 400 -14.71 2.08 15.38
N ASN A 401 -15.75 1.25 15.44
CA ASN A 401 -16.88 1.32 14.50
C ASN A 401 -17.76 2.55 14.70
N SER A 402 -17.72 3.21 15.87
CA SER A 402 -18.46 4.46 16.10
C SER A 402 -17.98 5.61 15.21
N LEU A 403 -16.83 5.46 14.53
CA LEU A 403 -16.37 6.41 13.51
C LEU A 403 -17.26 6.42 12.25
N PHE A 404 -18.05 5.36 12.03
CA PHE A 404 -18.83 5.15 10.80
C PHE A 404 -20.35 5.13 11.04
N ILE A 405 -20.79 5.40 12.27
CA ILE A 405 -22.20 5.39 12.71
C ILE A 405 -22.77 6.80 12.71
#